data_AF-A0A2V5IPY6-F1
#
_entry.id   AF-A0A2V5IPY6-F1
#
_cell.length_a   1.000
_cell.length_b   1.000
_cell.length_c   1.000
_cell.angle_alpha   90.00
_cell.angle_beta   90.00
_cell.angle_gamma   90.00
#
_symmetry.space_group_name_H-M   'P 1'
#
loop_
_entity.id
_entity.type
_entity.pdbx_description
1 polymer ?
#
loop_
_entity_poly.entity_id
_entity_poly.type
_entity_poly.pdbx_seq_one_letter_code
_entity_poly.pdbx_strand_id
1 'polypeptide(L)'
;MNIRFFAAAAAATGVEEQQLDLATLDSTKAFTLADLSELLVTSFPVSASAHTPPLAQVLTRCSFLINEVSTRDLSAPLRAGDVVDVLPPFAGG
;
A
#
# COMPACT_ATOMS: atom_id res chain seq x y z
N MET A 1 -0.19 10.46 6.42
CA MET A 1 -1.11 9.37 6.00
C MET A 1 -0.56 8.09 6.57
N ASN A 2 -1.41 7.21 7.11
CA ASN A 2 -0.97 5.92 7.65
C ASN A 2 -1.26 4.81 6.64
N ILE A 3 -0.29 3.94 6.38
CA ILE A 3 -0.45 2.76 5.53
C ILE A 3 -0.25 1.54 6.41
N ARG A 4 -1.20 0.60 6.36
CA ARG A 4 -1.19 -0.62 7.17
C ARG A 4 -1.17 -1.82 6.25
N PHE A 5 -0.20 -2.70 6.46
CA PHE A 5 0.03 -3.89 5.65
C PHE A 5 -0.47 -5.12 6.38
N PHE A 6 -1.12 -6.02 5.64
CA PHE A 6 -1.65 -7.27 6.20
C PHE A 6 -1.08 -8.48 5.46
N ALA A 7 -0.95 -9.60 6.19
CA ALA A 7 -0.59 -10.90 5.64
C ALA A 7 0.64 -10.85 4.70
N ALA A 8 0.48 -11.24 3.44
CA ALA A 8 1.55 -11.24 2.44
C ALA A 8 2.13 -9.83 2.16
N ALA A 9 1.35 -8.76 2.34
CA ALA A 9 1.89 -7.41 2.19
C ALA A 9 2.85 -7.10 3.35
N ALA A 10 2.45 -7.37 4.59
CA ALA A 10 3.31 -7.21 5.77
C ALA A 10 4.56 -8.10 5.70
N ALA A 11 4.42 -9.33 5.22
CA ALA A 11 5.55 -10.23 5.03
C ALA A 11 6.51 -9.75 3.92
N ALA A 12 6.00 -9.13 2.86
CA ALA A 12 6.81 -8.58 1.79
C ALA A 12 7.52 -7.28 2.19
N THR A 13 6.87 -6.41 2.96
CA THR A 13 7.46 -5.15 3.46
C THR A 13 8.35 -5.34 4.69
N GLY A 14 8.09 -6.40 5.48
CA GLY A 14 8.74 -6.63 6.77
C GLY A 14 8.23 -5.74 7.90
N VAL A 15 7.21 -4.91 7.63
CA VAL A 15 6.59 -3.98 8.58
C VAL A 15 5.07 -4.05 8.48
N GLU A 16 4.39 -3.83 9.60
CA GLU A 16 2.94 -3.80 9.65
C GLU A 16 2.36 -2.43 9.32
N GLU A 17 3.11 -1.35 9.57
CA GLU A 17 2.65 0.02 9.31
C GLU A 17 3.78 0.90 8.75
N GLN A 18 3.41 1.88 7.93
CA GLN A 18 4.30 2.93 7.43
C GLN A 18 3.59 4.28 7.43
N GLN A 19 4.26 5.29 7.97
CA GLN A 19 3.83 6.67 7.81
C GLN A 19 4.37 7.28 6.52
N LEU A 20 3.48 7.95 5.78
CA LEU A 20 3.84 8.76 4.62
C LEU A 20 3.43 10.21 4.86
N ASP A 21 4.40 11.11 4.86
CA ASP A 21 4.14 12.55 4.91
C ASP A 21 3.96 13.12 3.50
N LEU A 22 2.70 13.35 3.11
CA LEU A 22 2.39 13.90 1.80
C LEU A 22 2.88 15.35 1.62
N ALA A 23 3.17 16.09 2.69
CA ALA A 23 3.71 17.45 2.58
C ALA A 23 5.15 17.46 2.05
N THR A 24 5.85 16.34 2.14
CA THR A 24 7.20 16.17 1.58
C THR A 24 7.18 15.81 0.09
N LEU A 25 6.02 15.46 -0.45
CA LEU A 25 5.85 15.16 -1.87
C LEU A 25 5.58 16.47 -2.61
N ASP A 26 6.55 16.90 -3.40
CA ASP A 26 6.42 18.06 -4.28
C ASP A 26 5.48 17.70 -5.45
N SER A 27 4.19 17.98 -5.29
CA SER A 27 3.19 17.71 -6.32
C SER A 27 2.12 18.80 -6.39
N THR A 28 1.98 19.37 -7.58
CA THR A 28 0.84 20.22 -7.97
C THR A 28 -0.42 19.41 -8.28
N LYS A 29 -0.31 18.08 -8.35
CA LYS A 29 -1.40 17.13 -8.64
C LYS A 29 -1.85 16.41 -7.37
N ALA A 30 -3.12 16.00 -7.34
CA ALA A 30 -3.63 15.09 -6.32
C ALA A 30 -2.84 13.76 -6.30
N PHE A 31 -2.37 13.38 -5.12
CA PHE A 31 -1.76 12.07 -4.88
C PHE A 31 -2.84 10.99 -4.88
N THR A 32 -2.62 9.91 -5.61
CA THR A 32 -3.61 8.85 -5.83
C THR A 32 -3.13 7.50 -5.30
N LEU A 33 -4.04 6.53 -5.25
CA LEU A 33 -3.71 5.15 -4.89
C LEU A 33 -2.71 4.50 -5.87
N ALA A 34 -2.70 4.90 -7.14
CA ALA A 34 -1.67 4.52 -8.12
C ALA A 34 -0.28 5.05 -7.69
N ASP A 35 -0.19 6.34 -7.38
CA ASP A 35 1.06 6.98 -6.96
C ASP A 35 1.59 6.34 -5.66
N LEU A 36 0.69 6.03 -4.72
CA LEU A 36 1.03 5.27 -3.51
C LEU A 36 1.60 3.88 -3.85
N SER A 37 0.97 3.15 -4.76
CA SER A 37 1.41 1.81 -5.14
C SER A 37 2.82 1.83 -5.74
N GLU A 38 3.11 2.80 -6.62
CA GLU A 38 4.45 3.00 -7.19
C GLU A 38 5.49 3.36 -6.13
N LEU A 39 5.13 4.27 -5.21
CA LEU A 39 5.99 4.68 -4.11
C LEU A 39 6.32 3.50 -3.19
N LEU A 40 5.34 2.66 -2.87
CA LEU A 40 5.53 1.48 -2.05
C LEU A 40 6.45 0.45 -2.72
N VAL A 41 6.27 0.18 -4.02
CA VAL A 41 7.17 -0.71 -4.77
C VAL A 41 8.60 -0.19 -4.77
N THR A 42 8.78 1.12 -4.90
CA THR A 42 10.10 1.75 -4.87
C THR A 42 10.72 1.72 -3.47
N SER A 43 9.90 1.83 -2.42
CA SER A 43 10.33 1.78 -1.01
C SER A 43 10.68 0.36 -0.55
N PHE A 44 10.01 -0.66 -1.11
CA PHE A 44 10.22 -2.08 -0.81
C PHE A 44 10.56 -2.87 -2.09
N PRO A 45 11.73 -2.63 -2.70
CA PRO A 45 12.09 -3.26 -3.97
C PRO A 45 12.36 -4.76 -3.84
N VAL A 46 12.69 -5.23 -2.64
CA VAL A 46 12.97 -6.63 -2.32
C VAL A 46 12.03 -7.09 -1.22
N SER A 47 11.50 -8.31 -1.33
CA SER A 47 10.68 -8.91 -0.27
C SER A 47 11.53 -9.15 0.98
N ALA A 48 11.01 -8.75 2.15
CA ALA A 48 11.60 -9.08 3.44
C ALA A 48 11.48 -10.57 3.80
N SER A 49 10.63 -11.34 3.09
CA SER A 49 10.41 -12.76 3.32
C SER A 49 10.77 -13.59 2.09
N ALA A 50 11.63 -14.60 2.27
CA ALA A 50 12.01 -15.54 1.21
C ALA A 50 10.83 -16.38 0.69
N HIS A 51 9.74 -16.48 1.46
CA HIS A 51 8.54 -17.25 1.12
C HIS A 51 7.43 -16.38 0.52
N THR A 52 7.61 -15.06 0.47
CA THR A 52 6.63 -14.11 -0.04
C THR A 52 7.15 -13.43 -1.29
N PRO A 53 6.36 -13.32 -2.38
CA PRO A 53 6.77 -12.58 -3.56
C PRO A 53 7.08 -11.10 -3.25
N PRO A 54 7.86 -10.41 -4.10
CA PRO A 54 8.09 -8.98 -3.99
C PRO A 54 6.78 -8.19 -3.92
N LEU A 55 6.79 -7.06 -3.20
CA LEU A 55 5.59 -6.24 -2.96
C LEU A 55 4.87 -5.87 -4.27
N ALA A 56 5.61 -5.58 -5.34
CA ALA A 56 5.05 -5.30 -6.66
C ALA A 56 4.10 -6.40 -7.16
N GLN A 57 4.44 -7.67 -6.96
CA GLN A 57 3.59 -8.80 -7.35
C GLN A 57 2.42 -8.97 -6.37
N VAL A 58 2.64 -8.75 -5.07
CA VAL A 58 1.60 -8.86 -4.05
C VAL A 58 0.49 -7.83 -4.31
N LEU A 59 0.86 -6.57 -4.58
CA LEU A 59 -0.09 -5.46 -4.81
C LEU A 59 -1.04 -5.71 -5.98
N THR A 60 -0.62 -6.43 -7.03
CA THR A 60 -1.50 -6.76 -8.18
C THR A 60 -2.76 -7.55 -7.80
N ARG A 61 -2.73 -8.24 -6.66
CA ARG A 61 -3.86 -9.04 -6.16
C ARG A 61 -4.54 -8.43 -4.94
N CYS A 62 -4.01 -7.31 -4.43
CA CYS A 62 -4.53 -6.68 -3.23
C CYS A 62 -5.82 -5.90 -3.52
N SER A 63 -6.67 -5.80 -2.50
CA SER A 63 -7.66 -4.75 -2.36
C SER A 63 -7.18 -3.72 -1.35
N PHE A 64 -7.70 -2.50 -1.44
CA PHE A 64 -7.36 -1.43 -0.52
C PHE A 64 -8.60 -0.99 0.25
N LEU A 65 -8.42 -0.60 1.50
CA LEU A 65 -9.40 0.20 2.22
C LEU A 65 -8.83 1.60 2.38
N ILE A 66 -9.61 2.62 2.04
CA ILE A 66 -9.30 4.02 2.36
C ILE A 66 -10.29 4.43 3.43
N ASN A 67 -9.80 4.69 4.65
CA ASN A 67 -10.64 4.99 5.81
C ASN A 67 -11.78 3.96 5.97
N GLU A 68 -11.42 2.66 5.96
CA GLU A 68 -12.33 1.51 6.06
C GLU A 68 -13.26 1.28 4.85
N VAL A 69 -13.22 2.15 3.83
CA VAL A 69 -14.01 1.99 2.60
C VAL A 69 -13.22 1.23 1.54
N SER A 70 -13.73 0.08 1.12
CA SER A 70 -13.05 -0.75 0.12
C SER A 70 -13.06 -0.12 -1.27
N THR A 71 -11.89 -0.11 -1.91
CA THR A 71 -11.72 0.32 -3.30
C THR A 71 -10.64 -0.49 -4.01
N ARG A 72 -10.79 -0.57 -5.34
CA ARG A 72 -9.75 -1.00 -6.28
C ARG A 72 -9.45 0.07 -7.33
N ASP A 73 -10.08 1.24 -7.20
CA ASP A 73 -9.86 2.36 -8.10
C ASP A 73 -8.51 3.01 -7.78
N LEU A 74 -7.54 2.77 -8.64
CA LEU A 74 -6.19 3.32 -8.50
C LEU A 74 -6.17 4.85 -8.71
N SER A 75 -7.22 5.44 -9.29
CA SER A 75 -7.33 6.90 -9.43
C SER A 75 -7.89 7.60 -8.19
N ALA A 76 -8.29 6.84 -7.17
CA ALA A 76 -8.83 7.40 -5.94
C ALA A 76 -7.82 8.35 -5.28
N PRO A 77 -8.21 9.61 -4.97
CA PRO A 77 -7.33 10.57 -4.35
C PRO A 77 -7.11 10.26 -2.86
N LEU A 78 -5.89 10.49 -2.40
CA LEU A 78 -5.45 10.27 -1.02
C LEU A 78 -5.03 11.60 -0.36
N ARG A 79 -5.27 11.69 0.94
CA ARG A 79 -5.03 12.90 1.76
C ARG A 79 -4.14 12.59 2.93
N ALA A 80 -3.51 13.63 3.48
CA ALA A 80 -2.51 13.50 4.54
C ALA A 80 -3.04 12.82 5.81
N GLY A 81 -4.36 12.91 6.09
CA GLY A 81 -5.00 12.28 7.24
C GLY A 81 -5.59 10.89 6.99
N ASP A 82 -5.51 10.35 5.77
CA ASP A 82 -6.13 9.07 5.45
C ASP A 82 -5.38 7.90 6.10
N VAL A 83 -6.12 6.81 6.30
CA VAL A 83 -5.60 5.48 6.63
C VAL A 83 -5.86 4.57 5.45
N VAL A 84 -4.80 3.93 4.95
CA VAL A 84 -4.87 2.98 3.82
C VAL A 84 -4.49 1.59 4.30
N ASP A 85 -5.43 0.65 4.25
CA ASP A 85 -5.15 -0.76 4.53
C ASP A 85 -4.86 -1.50 3.21
N VAL A 86 -3.72 -2.19 3.14
CA VAL A 86 -3.33 -3.04 2.02
C VAL A 86 -3.66 -4.49 2.34
N LEU A 87 -4.68 -5.01 1.68
CA LEU A 87 -5.26 -6.33 1.96
C LEU A 87 -4.99 -7.29 0.79
N PRO A 88 -3.98 -8.16 0.88
CA PRO A 88 -3.86 -9.31 -0.01
C PRO A 88 -5.11 -10.19 0.03
N PRO A 89 -5.38 -10.98 -1.02
CA PRO A 89 -6.50 -11.90 -0.99
C PRO A 89 -6.31 -12.86 0.18
N PHE A 90 -7.35 -13.01 1.02
CA PHE A 90 -7.32 -13.93 2.14
C PHE A 90 -7.01 -15.35 1.63
N ALA A 91 -5.98 -15.98 2.20
CA ALA A 91 -5.70 -17.40 2.01
C ALA A 91 -6.49 -18.26 3.00
N GLY A 92 -7.71 -17.84 3.35
CA GLY A 92 -8.56 -18.55 4.30
C GLY A 92 -9.23 -19.73 3.62
N GLY A 93 -8.78 -20.94 3.96
CA GLY A 93 -9.43 -22.22 3.72
C GLY A 93 -9.45 -23.01 5.03
#